data_AF-A0A2G5QL76-F1
#
_entry.id   AF-A0A2G5QL76-F1
#
_cell.length_a   1.000
_cell.length_b   1.000
_cell.length_c   1.000
_cell.angle_alpha   90.00
_cell.angle_beta   90.00
_cell.angle_gamma   90.00
#
_symmetry.space_group_name_H-M   'P 1'
#
loop_
_entity.id
_entity.type
_entity.pdbx_description
1 polymer ?
#
loop_
_entity_poly.entity_id
_entity_poly.type
_entity_poly.pdbx_seq_one_letter_code
_entity_poly.pdbx_strand_id
1 'polypeptide(L)'
;MTFRHPLLLRLAAKAPHCFGCGKSNEGDVVAAHSNQGRDGKGASIKASDAAIAYFCAACHHAVDAGRKDQDEAVAFWEAGHRATMRYLVESGHFIVSPVPTPPPVIETRPKAKIPKRKMQSGSRPIQSSGFEKPATPRKIQSRGFQAQSPIPRSER
;
A
#
# COMPACT_ATOMS: atom_id res chain seq x y z
N MET A 1 -12.30 -16.44 14.01
CA MET A 1 -12.28 -16.72 12.55
C MET A 1 -11.92 -15.42 11.83
N THR A 2 -10.92 -15.40 10.94
CA THR A 2 -10.52 -14.17 10.23
C THR A 2 -11.29 -14.07 8.91
N PHE A 3 -12.15 -13.06 8.77
CA PHE A 3 -12.94 -12.86 7.56
C PHE A 3 -12.03 -12.47 6.38
N ARG A 4 -12.29 -13.07 5.21
CA ARG A 4 -11.55 -12.83 3.97
C ARG A 4 -12.53 -12.65 2.82
N HIS A 5 -12.34 -11.61 2.02
CA HIS A 5 -13.22 -11.29 0.90
C HIS A 5 -12.43 -10.61 -0.23
N PRO A 6 -11.98 -11.36 -1.26
CA PRO A 6 -11.08 -10.83 -2.28
C PRO A 6 -11.68 -9.66 -3.08
N LEU A 7 -13.00 -9.63 -3.26
CA LEU A 7 -13.66 -8.50 -3.93
C LEU A 7 -13.57 -7.22 -3.08
N LEU A 8 -13.65 -7.34 -1.75
CA LEU A 8 -13.58 -6.19 -0.85
C LEU A 8 -12.21 -5.50 -0.94
N LEU A 9 -11.14 -6.27 -1.15
CA LEU A 9 -9.80 -5.73 -1.37
C LEU A 9 -9.66 -5.10 -2.76
N ARG A 10 -10.23 -5.72 -3.81
CA ARG A 10 -10.15 -5.22 -5.20
C ARG A 10 -10.94 -3.93 -5.41
N LEU A 11 -11.99 -3.70 -4.63
CA LEU A 11 -12.80 -2.48 -4.70
C LEU A 11 -12.01 -1.21 -4.36
N ALA A 12 -10.83 -1.31 -3.74
CA ALA A 12 -9.93 -0.18 -3.56
C ALA A 12 -9.62 0.54 -4.89
N ALA A 13 -9.52 -0.20 -6.00
CA ALA A 13 -9.30 0.37 -7.34
C ALA A 13 -10.49 1.20 -7.86
N LYS A 14 -11.67 1.11 -7.23
CA LYS A 14 -12.87 1.88 -7.59
C LYS A 14 -13.09 3.09 -6.68
N ALA A 15 -12.33 3.22 -5.59
CA ALA A 15 -12.41 4.37 -4.72
C ALA A 15 -12.09 5.66 -5.50
N PRO A 16 -12.83 6.77 -5.30
CA PRO A 16 -12.60 8.01 -6.06
C PRO A 16 -11.28 8.70 -5.67
N HIS A 17 -10.85 8.55 -4.42
CA HIS A 17 -9.64 9.14 -3.87
C HIS A 17 -9.11 8.31 -2.70
N CYS A 18 -7.88 8.59 -2.28
CA CYS A 18 -7.30 8.07 -1.05
C CYS A 18 -8.06 8.63 0.17
N PHE A 19 -8.62 7.76 1.02
CA PHE A 19 -9.37 8.19 2.20
C PHE A 19 -8.50 8.64 3.38
N GLY A 20 -7.18 8.69 3.19
CA GLY A 20 -6.25 9.24 4.18
C GLY A 20 -5.84 10.69 3.86
N CYS A 21 -5.50 10.98 2.61
CA CYS A 21 -5.00 12.31 2.19
C CYS A 21 -5.90 13.05 1.19
N GLY A 22 -6.96 12.42 0.68
CA GLY A 22 -7.88 13.04 -0.27
C GLY A 22 -7.37 13.09 -1.72
N LYS A 23 -6.15 12.63 -2.02
CA LYS A 23 -5.62 12.60 -3.40
C LYS A 23 -6.52 11.72 -4.29
N SER A 24 -6.90 12.23 -5.47
CA SER A 24 -7.62 11.48 -6.50
C SER A 24 -6.95 10.15 -6.81
N ASN A 25 -7.77 9.11 -7.02
CA ASN A 25 -7.27 7.78 -7.33
C ASN A 25 -6.84 7.69 -8.80
N GLU A 26 -5.54 7.47 -9.02
CA GLU A 26 -4.94 7.31 -10.35
C GLU A 26 -4.58 5.83 -10.63
N GLY A 27 -5.18 4.91 -9.88
CA GLY A 27 -4.87 3.47 -9.89
C GLY A 27 -3.86 3.05 -8.82
N ASP A 28 -3.51 3.93 -7.88
CA ASP A 28 -2.54 3.71 -6.81
C ASP A 28 -3.18 3.43 -5.44
N VAL A 29 -4.51 3.47 -5.35
CA VAL A 29 -5.26 3.17 -4.11
C VAL A 29 -5.39 1.66 -3.89
N VAL A 30 -4.99 1.22 -2.70
CA VAL A 30 -5.00 -0.19 -2.27
C VAL A 30 -5.73 -0.33 -0.92
N ALA A 31 -6.18 -1.55 -0.63
CA ALA A 31 -6.74 -1.90 0.67
C ALA A 31 -5.63 -2.14 1.69
N ALA A 32 -5.46 -1.19 2.60
CA ALA A 32 -4.55 -1.22 3.74
C ALA A 32 -5.21 -1.95 4.92
N HIS A 33 -4.71 -3.13 5.28
CA HIS A 33 -5.17 -3.85 6.48
C HIS A 33 -4.80 -3.10 7.76
N SER A 34 -5.60 -3.26 8.82
CA SER A 34 -5.21 -2.80 10.15
C SER A 34 -3.94 -3.49 10.63
N ASN A 35 -3.05 -2.74 11.28
CA ASN A 35 -1.89 -3.27 12.01
C ASN A 35 -2.18 -3.47 13.51
N GLN A 36 -3.40 -3.22 13.95
CA GLN A 36 -3.77 -3.28 15.37
C GLN A 36 -4.14 -4.72 15.77
N GLY A 37 -3.63 -5.16 16.93
CA GLY A 37 -3.90 -6.52 17.44
C GLY A 37 -5.39 -6.81 17.65
N ARG A 38 -6.19 -5.79 18.00
CA ARG A 38 -7.64 -5.91 18.21
C ARG A 38 -8.43 -6.38 16.97
N ASP A 39 -7.89 -6.15 15.78
CA ASP A 39 -8.52 -6.53 14.50
C ASP A 39 -8.08 -7.92 14.01
N GLY A 40 -7.39 -8.67 14.88
CA GLY A 40 -6.87 -10.00 14.57
C GLY A 40 -5.55 -10.00 13.80
N LYS A 41 -4.79 -8.89 13.83
CA LYS A 41 -3.40 -8.87 13.34
C LYS A 41 -2.54 -9.79 14.23
N GLY A 42 -1.78 -10.69 13.59
CA GLY A 42 -0.76 -11.52 14.24
C GLY A 42 0.60 -11.34 13.60
N ALA A 43 1.64 -11.98 14.18
CA ALA A 43 3.03 -11.88 13.69
C ALA A 43 3.16 -12.20 12.19
N SER A 44 2.46 -13.23 11.71
CA SER A 44 2.45 -13.64 10.29
C SER A 44 1.06 -13.65 9.67
N ILE A 45 0.08 -13.03 10.33
CA ILE A 45 -1.33 -13.06 9.93
C ILE A 45 -1.79 -11.62 9.71
N LYS A 46 -2.38 -11.35 8.54
CA LYS A 46 -3.03 -10.07 8.25
C LYS A 46 -4.32 -9.95 9.07
N ALA A 47 -4.71 -8.74 9.46
CA ALA A 47 -6.01 -8.51 10.10
C ALA A 47 -7.18 -8.96 9.19
N SER A 48 -8.39 -9.00 9.75
CA SER A 48 -9.63 -9.28 9.01
C SER A 48 -9.76 -8.36 7.78
N ASP A 49 -10.29 -8.87 6.66
CA ASP A 49 -10.61 -8.02 5.50
C ASP A 49 -11.76 -7.03 5.80
N ALA A 50 -12.49 -7.22 6.91
CA ALA A 50 -13.43 -6.23 7.42
C ALA A 50 -12.75 -5.01 8.04
N ALA A 51 -11.47 -5.11 8.41
CA ALA A 51 -10.66 -4.03 8.99
C ALA A 51 -9.65 -3.52 7.95
N ILE A 52 -10.14 -2.72 7.01
CA ILE A 52 -9.35 -2.16 5.90
C ILE A 52 -9.61 -0.66 5.69
N ALA A 53 -8.60 0.06 5.21
CA ALA A 53 -8.73 1.44 4.73
C ALA A 53 -8.25 1.53 3.26
N TYR A 54 -8.92 2.32 2.42
CA TYR A 54 -8.47 2.56 1.04
C TYR A 54 -7.50 3.75 0.99
N PHE A 55 -6.21 3.42 0.82
CA PHE A 55 -5.11 4.38 0.84
C PHE A 55 -4.27 4.32 -0.43
N CYS A 56 -3.74 5.46 -0.87
CA CYS A 56 -2.68 5.48 -1.87
C CYS A 56 -1.39 4.86 -1.30
N ALA A 57 -0.45 4.50 -2.18
CA ALA A 57 0.82 3.87 -1.79
C ALA A 57 1.58 4.66 -0.70
N ALA A 58 1.57 5.99 -0.75
CA ALA A 58 2.25 6.84 0.23
C ALA A 58 1.59 6.78 1.63
N CYS A 59 0.26 6.90 1.70
CA CYS A 59 -0.47 6.80 2.96
C CYS A 59 -0.40 5.39 3.54
N HIS A 60 -0.47 4.36 2.68
CA HIS A 60 -0.30 2.97 3.09
C HIS A 60 1.07 2.74 3.74
N HIS A 61 2.15 3.17 3.07
CA HIS A 61 3.50 3.06 3.63
C HIS A 61 3.67 3.88 4.92
N ALA A 62 3.06 5.06 5.01
CA ALA A 62 3.15 5.91 6.20
C ALA A 62 2.51 5.27 7.44
N VAL A 63 1.51 4.40 7.28
CA VAL A 63 0.88 3.67 8.40
C VAL A 63 1.60 2.36 8.70
N ASP A 64 2.13 1.68 7.68
CA ASP A 64 2.81 0.39 7.84
C ASP A 64 4.24 0.51 8.39
N ALA A 65 4.98 1.53 7.94
CA ALA A 65 6.42 1.67 8.17
C ALA A 65 6.85 3.10 8.51
N GLY A 66 5.89 4.03 8.68
CA GLY A 66 6.21 5.44 8.92
C GLY A 66 6.75 5.72 10.33
N ARG A 67 7.51 6.81 10.44
CA ARG A 67 8.01 7.38 11.72
C ARG A 67 6.94 8.14 12.51
N LYS A 68 5.66 7.89 12.24
CA LYS A 68 4.58 8.55 12.98
C LYS A 68 4.56 8.00 14.39
N ASP A 69 4.11 8.83 15.32
CA ASP A 69 3.72 8.33 16.62
C ASP A 69 2.64 7.24 16.46
N GLN A 70 2.68 6.21 17.30
CA GLN A 70 1.79 5.05 17.12
C GLN A 70 0.32 5.44 17.23
N ASP A 71 -0.01 6.36 18.14
CA ASP A 71 -1.38 6.80 18.35
C ASP A 71 -1.88 7.64 17.16
N GLU A 72 -1.01 8.47 16.59
CA GLU A 72 -1.31 9.21 15.35
C GLU A 72 -1.53 8.27 14.16
N ALA A 73 -0.71 7.23 14.02
CA ALA A 73 -0.85 6.25 12.95
C ALA A 73 -2.17 5.47 13.09
N VAL A 74 -2.53 5.09 14.31
CA VAL A 74 -3.82 4.46 14.62
C VAL A 74 -4.97 5.41 14.30
N ALA A 75 -4.95 6.64 14.81
CA ALA A 75 -6.01 7.63 14.57
C ALA A 75 -6.20 7.93 13.08
N PHE A 76 -5.10 8.03 12.33
CA PHE A 76 -5.11 8.23 10.88
C PHE A 76 -5.72 7.02 10.15
N TRP A 77 -5.31 5.80 10.51
CA TRP A 77 -5.87 4.59 9.92
C TRP A 77 -7.37 4.46 10.23
N GLU A 78 -7.78 4.75 11.47
CA GLU A 78 -9.17 4.73 11.94
C GLU A 78 -10.06 5.71 11.18
N ALA A 79 -9.57 6.92 10.91
CA ALA A 79 -10.28 7.90 10.09
C ALA A 79 -10.48 7.39 8.65
N GLY A 80 -9.42 6.83 8.06
CA GLY A 80 -9.47 6.22 6.73
C GLY A 80 -10.40 5.00 6.66
N HIS A 81 -10.40 4.15 7.68
CA HIS A 81 -11.28 2.99 7.77
C HIS A 81 -12.75 3.42 7.82
N ARG A 82 -13.10 4.41 8.66
CA ARG A 82 -14.47 4.98 8.71
C ARG A 82 -14.92 5.52 7.37
N ALA A 83 -14.07 6.29 6.69
CA ALA A 83 -14.38 6.82 5.36
C ALA A 83 -14.53 5.70 4.32
N THR A 84 -13.71 4.64 4.40
CA THR A 84 -13.81 3.46 3.54
C THR A 84 -15.14 2.74 3.71
N MET A 85 -15.54 2.45 4.95
CA MET A 85 -16.81 1.78 5.24
C MET A 85 -18.00 2.63 4.81
N ARG A 86 -17.96 3.94 5.06
CA ARG A 86 -18.96 4.89 4.59
C ARG A 86 -19.10 4.84 3.07
N TYR A 87 -17.99 4.94 2.33
CA TYR A 87 -18.00 4.84 0.87
C TYR A 87 -18.60 3.53 0.40
N LEU A 88 -18.19 2.40 0.97
CA LEU A 88 -18.67 1.08 0.57
C LEU A 88 -20.19 0.95 0.72
N VAL A 89 -20.76 1.47 1.81
CA VAL A 89 -22.21 1.49 2.05
C VAL A 89 -22.91 2.48 1.12
N GLU A 90 -22.48 3.73 1.09
CA GLU A 90 -23.17 4.81 0.35
C GLU A 90 -23.10 4.62 -1.17
N SER A 91 -22.06 3.95 -1.69
CA SER A 91 -21.94 3.63 -3.12
C SER A 91 -22.61 2.32 -3.53
N GLY A 92 -23.24 1.59 -2.60
CA GLY A 92 -23.92 0.33 -2.88
C GLY A 92 -23.00 -0.87 -3.11
N HIS A 93 -21.69 -0.75 -2.85
CA HIS A 93 -20.75 -1.88 -2.91
C HIS A 93 -20.91 -2.84 -1.73
N PHE A 94 -21.44 -2.36 -0.60
CA PHE A 94 -21.75 -3.17 0.58
C PHE A 94 -23.27 -3.31 0.73
N ILE A 95 -23.75 -4.55 0.62
CA ILE A 95 -25.18 -4.86 0.71
C ILE A 95 -25.46 -5.48 2.08
N VAL A 96 -26.42 -4.91 2.80
CA VAL A 96 -26.90 -5.46 4.07
C VAL A 96 -28.01 -6.46 3.76
N SER A 97 -27.79 -7.73 4.13
CA SER A 97 -28.79 -8.80 4.00
C SER A 97 -29.47 -9.07 5.35
N PRO A 98 -30.81 -9.16 5.41
CA PRO A 98 -31.52 -9.51 6.65
C PRO A 98 -31.34 -10.99 7.02
N VAL A 99 -30.93 -11.83 6.07
CA VAL A 99 -30.58 -13.22 6.30
C VAL A 99 -29.04 -13.32 6.31
N PRO A 100 -28.43 -13.87 7.37
CA PRO A 100 -27.00 -14.13 7.39
C PRO A 100 -26.64 -15.07 6.24
N THR A 101 -26.02 -14.54 5.20
CA THR A 101 -25.44 -15.38 4.15
C THR A 101 -24.16 -15.99 4.73
N PRO A 102 -23.95 -17.31 4.62
CA PRO A 102 -22.67 -17.88 5.00
C PRO A 102 -21.56 -17.17 4.21
N PRO A 103 -20.39 -16.91 4.83
CA PRO A 103 -19.29 -16.27 4.13
C PRO A 103 -19.00 -17.05 2.84
N PRO A 104 -18.68 -16.36 1.73
CA PRO A 104 -18.40 -17.05 0.49
C PRO A 104 -17.29 -18.07 0.75
N VAL A 105 -17.54 -19.33 0.40
CA VAL A 105 -16.51 -20.35 0.42
C VAL A 105 -15.48 -19.89 -0.59
N ILE A 106 -14.34 -19.40 -0.10
CA ILE A 106 -13.23 -19.08 -0.98
C ILE A 106 -12.74 -20.42 -1.50
N GLU A 107 -13.19 -20.81 -2.69
CA GLU A 107 -12.60 -21.93 -3.40
C GLU A 107 -11.11 -21.63 -3.52
N THR A 108 -10.29 -22.35 -2.76
CA THR A 108 -8.85 -22.24 -2.87
C THR A 108 -8.52 -22.62 -4.29
N ARG A 109 -8.15 -21.63 -5.13
CA ARG A 109 -7.76 -21.89 -6.51
C ARG A 109 -6.69 -22.99 -6.45
N PRO A 110 -6.88 -24.13 -7.14
CA PRO A 110 -5.91 -25.22 -7.07
C PRO A 110 -4.55 -24.63 -7.41
N LYS A 111 -3.55 -24.87 -6.54
CA LYS A 111 -2.19 -24.39 -6.77
C LYS A 111 -1.79 -24.87 -8.16
N ALA A 112 -1.61 -23.94 -9.10
CA ALA A 112 -1.12 -24.28 -10.42
C ALA A 112 0.19 -25.05 -10.21
N LYS A 113 0.28 -26.26 -10.78
CA LYS A 113 1.52 -27.04 -10.73
C LYS A 113 2.59 -26.18 -11.39
N ILE A 114 3.49 -25.61 -10.60
CA ILE A 114 4.66 -24.88 -11.12
C ILE A 114 5.46 -25.92 -11.89
N PRO A 115 5.61 -25.81 -13.22
CA PRO A 115 6.43 -26.74 -13.96
C PRO A 115 7.86 -26.64 -13.40
N LYS A 116 8.42 -27.77 -12.97
CA LYS A 116 9.80 -27.85 -12.50
C LYS A 116 10.71 -27.48 -13.68
N ARG A 117 11.13 -26.22 -13.75
CA ARG A 117 12.15 -25.78 -14.70
C ARG A 117 13.44 -26.53 -14.33
N LYS A 118 13.87 -27.49 -15.14
CA LYS A 118 15.19 -28.10 -14.99
C LYS A 118 16.22 -26.98 -15.19
N MET A 119 17.01 -26.69 -14.16
CA MET A 119 18.13 -25.76 -14.24
C MET A 119 19.10 -26.34 -15.26
N GLN A 120 19.20 -25.74 -16.45
CA GLN A 120 20.19 -26.14 -17.44
C GLN A 120 21.55 -25.74 -16.89
N SER A 121 22.40 -26.73 -16.60
CA SER A 121 23.74 -26.58 -16.00
C SER A 121 24.78 -26.00 -16.96
N GLY A 122 24.38 -25.06 -17.83
CA GLY A 122 25.19 -24.55 -18.93
C GLY A 122 25.04 -23.04 -19.14
N SER A 123 24.67 -22.28 -18.11
CA SER A 123 24.75 -20.82 -18.19
C SER A 123 26.21 -20.42 -18.41
N ARG A 124 26.51 -19.96 -19.63
CA ARG A 124 27.79 -19.31 -19.93
C ARG A 124 28.03 -18.22 -18.86
N PRO A 125 29.25 -18.09 -18.33
CA PRO A 125 29.54 -17.02 -17.39
C PRO A 125 29.16 -15.69 -18.06
N ILE A 126 28.33 -14.90 -17.37
CA ILE A 126 28.04 -13.53 -17.75
C ILE A 126 29.40 -12.83 -17.74
N GLN A 127 29.94 -12.53 -18.92
CA GLN A 127 31.12 -11.69 -19.03
C GLN A 127 30.71 -10.32 -18.49
N SER A 128 31.13 -10.00 -17.27
CA SER A 128 31.11 -8.63 -16.82
C SER A 128 32.07 -7.87 -17.73
N SER A 129 31.53 -7.10 -18.68
CA SER A 129 32.30 -6.02 -19.28
C SER A 129 32.70 -5.12 -18.12
N GLY A 130 33.97 -5.19 -17.72
CA GLY A 130 34.49 -4.52 -16.55
C GLY A 130 34.05 -3.06 -16.54
N PHE A 131 33.67 -2.58 -15.35
CA PHE A 131 33.47 -1.16 -15.13
C PHE A 131 34.82 -0.46 -15.39
N GLU A 132 34.98 0.12 -16.58
CA GLU A 132 36.16 0.91 -16.90
C GLU A 132 36.21 2.09 -15.93
N LYS A 133 37.18 2.04 -15.01
CA LYS A 133 37.47 3.18 -14.15
C LYS A 133 37.88 4.35 -15.05
N PRO A 134 37.22 5.52 -14.98
CA PRO A 134 37.64 6.66 -15.78
C PRO A 134 39.09 7.01 -15.41
N ALA A 135 39.94 7.21 -16.42
CA ALA A 135 41.38 7.49 -16.28
C ALA A 135 41.69 8.79 -15.50
N THR A 136 40.67 9.60 -15.23
CA THR A 136 40.77 10.83 -14.45
C THR A 136 39.58 10.97 -13.51
N PRO A 137 39.79 11.29 -12.22
CA PRO A 137 38.69 11.62 -11.32
C PRO A 137 37.93 12.84 -11.86
N ARG A 138 36.63 12.72 -12.07
CA ARG A 138 35.77 13.89 -12.37
C ARG A 138 35.91 14.86 -11.21
N LYS A 139 36.47 16.04 -11.45
CA LYS A 139 36.35 17.18 -10.54
C LYS A 139 34.87 17.48 -10.38
N ILE A 140 34.32 17.16 -9.21
CA ILE A 140 33.00 17.63 -8.79
C ILE A 140 33.13 19.15 -8.70
N GLN A 141 32.56 19.87 -9.67
CA GLN A 141 32.40 21.31 -9.53
C GLN A 141 31.39 21.52 -8.40
N SER A 142 31.86 22.00 -7.25
CA SER A 142 31.02 22.51 -6.18
C SER A 142 30.25 23.69 -6.75
N ARG A 143 29.02 23.47 -7.23
CA ARG A 143 28.08 24.55 -7.45
C ARG A 143 27.76 25.12 -6.07
N GLY A 144 28.37 26.25 -5.75
CA GLY A 144 28.07 27.02 -4.56
C GLY A 144 26.57 27.23 -4.47
N PHE A 145 26.00 26.88 -3.32
CA PHE A 145 24.61 27.16 -3.01
C PHE A 145 24.47 28.67 -2.88
N GLN A 146 23.99 29.35 -3.92
CA GLN A 146 23.56 30.74 -3.78
C GLN A 146 22.29 30.74 -2.94
N ALA A 147 22.41 31.22 -1.70
CA ALA A 147 21.27 31.45 -0.83
C ALA A 147 20.32 32.41 -1.56
N GLN A 148 19.13 31.91 -1.90
CA GLN A 148 18.06 32.75 -2.40
C GLN A 148 17.63 33.70 -1.28
N SER A 149 17.58 34.99 -1.59
CA SER A 149 17.16 36.04 -0.67
C SER A 149 15.76 35.77 -0.11
N PRO A 150 15.47 36.12 1.16
CA PRO A 150 14.17 35.86 1.76
C PRO A 150 13.06 36.63 1.02
N ILE A 151 11.97 35.92 0.73
CA ILE A 151 10.74 36.47 0.16
C ILE A 151 10.14 37.47 1.16
N PRO A 152 9.79 38.71 0.75
CA PRO A 152 9.15 39.66 1.66
C PRO A 152 7.77 39.16 2.07
N ARG A 153 7.53 39.17 3.39
CA ARG A 153 6.25 38.86 4.01
C ARG A 153 5.25 39.95 3.62
N SER A 154 4.21 39.62 2.87
CA SER A 154 3.09 40.55 2.65
C SER A 154 2.24 40.57 3.93
N GLU A 155 2.22 41.70 4.62
CA GLU A 155 1.24 41.99 5.66
C GLU A 155 -0.14 42.18 5.02
N ARG A 156 -1.06 41.25 5.31
CA ARG A 156 -2.52 41.48 5.38
C ARG A 156 -3.13 40.48 6.35
#